data_AF-A0A8D5FTH2-F1
#
_entry.id   AF-A0A8D5FTH2-F1
#
_cell.length_a   1.000
_cell.length_b   1.000
_cell.length_c   1.000
_cell.angle_alpha   90.00
_cell.angle_beta   90.00
_cell.angle_gamma   90.00
#
_symmetry.space_group_name_H-M   'P 1'
#
loop_
_entity.id
_entity.type
_entity.pdbx_description
1 polymer ?
#
loop_
_entity_poly.entity_id
_entity_poly.type
_entity_poly.pdbx_seq_one_letter_code
_entity_poly.pdbx_strand_id
1 'polypeptide(L)'
;MARQVILPLTLDYKLLSSLLVKNVFTGNGNSFTAEENSCTRVKITDPIYSARGKNLRLEMRLAVDFGSPVGEKCFLPLRWDGYIVLLQQPVFDGENFSLSFRTVDSKLYSLERKPAALAGLAWKFIQSSIYPRLKRVRISLAPPVANLKNFLRPLFPHLSAQATNRMLDSLRGGE
;
A
#
# COMPACT_ATOMS: atom_id res chain seq x y z
N MET A 1 13.18 -36.55 -7.77
CA MET A 1 12.18 -35.58 -7.27
C MET A 1 12.93 -34.33 -6.81
N ALA A 2 12.57 -33.14 -7.29
CA ALA A 2 13.21 -31.89 -6.87
C ALA A 2 12.67 -31.46 -5.49
N ARG A 3 13.56 -31.15 -4.54
CA ARG A 3 13.18 -30.71 -3.20
C ARG A 3 12.86 -29.22 -3.26
N GLN A 4 11.62 -28.84 -2.92
CA GLN A 4 11.23 -27.43 -2.87
C GLN A 4 11.91 -26.73 -1.70
N VAL A 5 12.46 -25.54 -1.97
CA VAL A 5 13.03 -24.66 -0.95
C VAL A 5 12.08 -23.48 -0.80
N ILE A 6 11.46 -23.36 0.38
CA ILE A 6 10.59 -22.23 0.72
C ILE A 6 11.47 -21.10 1.24
N LEU A 7 11.50 -19.98 0.52
CA LEU A 7 12.19 -18.77 0.97
C LEU A 7 11.20 -17.88 1.74
N PRO A 8 11.33 -17.71 3.06
CA PRO A 8 10.50 -16.77 3.80
C PRO A 8 10.89 -15.35 3.44
N LEU A 9 9.95 -14.58 2.87
CA LEU A 9 10.11 -13.17 2.59
C LEU A 9 9.44 -12.36 3.71
N THR A 10 10.26 -11.72 4.54
CA THR A 10 9.77 -10.80 5.58
C THR A 10 9.93 -9.37 5.10
N LEU A 11 8.82 -8.63 5.01
CA LEU A 11 8.84 -7.20 4.75
C LEU A 11 8.68 -6.43 6.06
N ASP A 12 9.68 -5.64 6.39
CA ASP A 12 9.60 -4.68 7.48
C ASP A 12 8.53 -3.61 7.20
N TYR A 13 7.75 -3.25 8.22
CA TYR A 13 6.64 -2.32 8.05
C TYR A 13 7.09 -0.88 7.77
N LYS A 14 8.27 -0.47 8.24
CA LYS A 14 8.84 0.85 7.90
C LYS A 14 9.23 0.86 6.43
N LEU A 15 9.88 -0.20 5.94
CA LEU A 15 10.16 -0.35 4.52
C LEU A 15 8.87 -0.30 3.69
N LEU A 16 7.83 -1.02 4.11
CA LEU A 16 6.55 -1.02 3.42
C LEU A 16 5.91 0.39 3.37
N SER A 17 5.99 1.13 4.47
CA SER A 17 5.54 2.52 4.56
C SER A 17 6.34 3.43 3.63
N SER A 18 7.67 3.31 3.60
CA SER A 18 8.54 4.08 2.71
C SER A 18 8.28 3.79 1.23
N LEU A 19 8.06 2.52 0.88
CA LEU A 19 7.69 2.13 -0.49
C LEU A 19 6.34 2.73 -0.89
N LEU A 20 5.37 2.76 0.02
CA LEU A 20 4.08 3.40 -0.22
C LEU A 20 4.24 4.92 -0.43
N VAL A 21 5.02 5.59 0.43
CA VAL A 21 5.32 7.02 0.28
C VAL A 21 5.90 7.30 -1.11
N LYS A 22 6.95 6.57 -1.49
CA LYS A 22 7.66 6.75 -2.78
C LYS A 22 6.73 6.59 -3.99
N ASN A 23 5.78 5.65 -3.93
CA ASN A 23 4.94 5.30 -5.08
C ASN A 23 3.61 6.07 -5.15
N VAL A 24 3.06 6.49 -4.00
CA VAL A 24 1.71 7.07 -3.92
C VAL A 24 1.72 8.52 -3.47
N PHE A 25 2.61 8.91 -2.57
CA PHE A 25 2.61 10.21 -1.89
C PHE A 25 3.68 11.13 -2.48
N THR A 26 3.50 11.48 -3.75
CA THR A 26 4.50 12.25 -4.53
C THR A 26 4.31 13.77 -4.46
N GLY A 27 3.34 14.26 -3.68
CA GLY A 27 3.13 15.69 -3.45
C GLY A 27 4.06 16.25 -2.37
N ASN A 28 4.07 17.57 -2.23
CA ASN A 28 4.87 18.27 -1.22
C ASN A 28 4.63 17.70 0.19
N GLY A 29 5.74 17.50 0.91
CA GLY A 29 5.71 16.94 2.26
C GLY A 29 5.23 15.48 2.33
N ASN A 30 5.49 14.68 1.29
CA ASN A 30 5.08 13.27 1.22
C ASN A 30 3.56 13.12 1.38
N SER A 31 2.82 13.90 0.58
CA SER A 31 1.35 13.91 0.60
C SER A 31 0.76 13.38 -0.70
N PHE A 32 -0.48 12.93 -0.62
CA PHE A 32 -1.35 12.76 -1.79
C PHE A 32 -2.57 13.65 -1.61
N THR A 33 -2.90 14.41 -2.65
CA THR A 33 -4.09 15.27 -2.68
C THR A 33 -4.92 14.92 -3.90
N ALA A 34 -6.22 14.74 -3.70
CA ALA A 34 -7.21 14.69 -4.78
C ALA A 34 -8.19 15.85 -4.60
N GLU A 35 -8.48 16.54 -5.69
CA GLU A 35 -9.39 17.67 -5.75
C GLU A 35 -10.39 17.44 -6.88
N GLU A 36 -11.68 17.58 -6.59
CA GLU A 36 -12.75 17.49 -7.59
C GLU A 36 -13.15 18.89 -8.08
N ASN A 37 -13.15 19.86 -7.17
CA ASN A 37 -13.40 21.28 -7.43
C ASN A 37 -12.84 22.12 -6.27
N SER A 38 -13.00 23.44 -6.32
CA SER A 38 -12.48 24.37 -5.31
C SER A 38 -13.01 24.15 -3.88
N CYS A 39 -14.14 23.44 -3.71
CA CYS A 39 -14.76 23.15 -2.42
C CYS A 39 -14.63 21.69 -1.99
N THR A 40 -14.11 20.81 -2.84
CA THR A 40 -14.04 19.37 -2.58
C THR A 40 -12.62 18.87 -2.79
N ARG A 41 -11.92 18.65 -1.68
CA ARG A 41 -10.52 18.24 -1.64
C ARG A 41 -10.31 17.22 -0.51
N VAL A 42 -9.50 16.21 -0.80
CA VAL A 42 -8.97 15.28 0.20
C VAL A 42 -7.46 15.27 0.14
N LYS A 43 -6.82 15.41 1.29
CA LYS A 43 -5.37 15.27 1.46
C LYS A 43 -5.10 14.15 2.44
N ILE A 44 -4.17 13.26 2.08
CA ILE A 44 -3.64 12.24 2.98
C ILE A 44 -2.13 12.39 3.15
N THR A 45 -1.68 12.11 4.37
CA THR A 45 -0.27 12.15 4.76
C THR A 45 0.05 11.02 5.72
N ASP A 46 1.34 10.86 6.01
CA ASP A 46 1.86 10.02 7.09
C ASP A 46 1.34 8.57 7.05
N PRO A 47 1.51 7.85 5.92
CA PRO A 47 1.11 6.46 5.84
C PRO A 47 2.02 5.58 6.73
N ILE A 48 1.39 4.82 7.63
CA ILE A 48 2.08 3.92 8.55
C ILE A 48 1.44 2.54 8.47
N TYR A 49 2.25 1.56 8.06
CA TYR A 49 1.90 0.15 8.15
C TYR A 49 2.24 -0.44 9.52
N SER A 50 1.41 -1.39 9.95
CA SER A 50 1.61 -2.18 11.17
C SER A 50 0.92 -3.55 11.05
N ALA A 51 1.29 -4.47 11.95
CA ALA A 51 0.67 -5.79 12.02
C ALA A 51 -0.74 -5.74 12.62
N ARG A 52 -1.66 -6.54 12.07
CA ARG A 52 -2.96 -6.84 12.69
C ARG A 52 -3.35 -8.29 12.41
N GLY A 53 -2.78 -9.21 13.18
CA GLY A 53 -2.95 -10.65 12.95
C GLY A 53 -2.38 -11.05 11.59
N LYS A 54 -3.18 -11.71 10.75
CA LYS A 54 -2.80 -12.08 9.37
C LYS A 54 -2.92 -10.93 8.36
N ASN A 55 -3.45 -9.79 8.79
CA ASN A 55 -3.66 -8.62 7.95
C ASN A 55 -2.67 -7.51 8.31
N LEU A 56 -2.56 -6.54 7.41
CA LEU A 56 -1.85 -5.30 7.61
C LEU A 56 -2.83 -4.21 7.98
N ARG A 57 -2.45 -3.37 8.95
CA ARG A 57 -3.14 -2.13 9.25
C ARG A 57 -2.35 -0.99 8.60
N LEU A 58 -2.98 -0.28 7.68
CA LEU A 58 -2.48 0.97 7.12
C LEU A 58 -3.25 2.13 7.75
N GLU A 59 -2.56 2.98 8.49
CA GLU A 59 -3.10 4.21 9.04
C GLU A 59 -2.53 5.41 8.26
N MET A 60 -3.38 6.38 7.94
CA MET A 60 -2.99 7.62 7.28
C MET A 60 -3.72 8.79 7.94
N ARG A 61 -3.06 9.93 8.06
CA ARG A 61 -3.73 11.18 8.41
C ARG A 61 -4.56 11.65 7.20
N LEU A 62 -5.75 12.15 7.48
CA LEU A 62 -6.75 12.53 6.48
C LEU A 62 -7.28 13.92 6.81
N ALA A 63 -7.20 14.83 5.84
CA ALA A 63 -7.81 16.15 5.88
C ALA A 63 -8.77 16.29 4.70
N VAL A 64 -9.99 16.73 4.96
CA VAL A 64 -11.10 16.77 4.00
C VAL A 64 -11.73 18.15 4.05
N ASP A 65 -11.79 18.78 2.88
CA ASP A 65 -12.65 19.93 2.62
C ASP A 65 -13.77 19.42 1.68
N PHE A 66 -15.03 19.65 2.04
CA PHE A 66 -16.18 19.21 1.23
C PHE A 66 -17.28 20.26 1.23
N GLY A 67 -17.79 20.64 0.06
CA GLY A 67 -18.87 21.61 -0.06
C GLY A 67 -19.32 21.77 -1.50
N SER A 68 -20.34 22.60 -1.72
CA SER A 68 -20.81 22.92 -3.08
C SER A 68 -20.32 24.30 -3.51
N PRO A 69 -19.72 24.45 -4.69
CA PRO A 69 -19.33 25.77 -5.19
C PRO A 69 -20.57 26.61 -5.53
N VAL A 70 -20.64 27.84 -5.00
CA VAL A 70 -21.67 28.84 -5.28
C VAL A 70 -20.96 30.18 -5.54
N GLY A 71 -20.78 30.51 -6.81
CA GLY A 71 -19.90 31.61 -7.23
C GLY A 71 -18.46 31.33 -6.79
N GLU A 72 -17.84 32.28 -6.09
CA GLU A 72 -16.49 32.14 -5.52
C GLU A 72 -16.48 31.54 -4.09
N LYS A 73 -17.64 31.16 -3.55
CA LYS A 73 -17.78 30.67 -2.17
C LYS A 73 -18.18 29.20 -2.13
N CYS A 74 -17.90 28.54 -1.01
CA CYS A 74 -18.38 27.18 -0.75
C CYS A 74 -19.62 27.22 0.14
N PHE A 75 -20.70 26.60 -0.32
CA PHE A 75 -21.92 26.40 0.44
C PHE A 75 -21.86 25.11 1.26
N LEU A 76 -22.33 25.17 2.51
CA LEU A 76 -22.24 24.10 3.51
C LEU A 76 -20.83 23.48 3.60
N PRO A 77 -19.77 24.30 3.80
CA PRO A 77 -18.41 23.78 3.85
C PRO A 77 -18.21 22.93 5.10
N LEU A 78 -17.89 21.66 4.89
CA LEU A 78 -17.40 20.75 5.90
C LEU A 78 -15.87 20.73 5.82
N ARG A 79 -15.22 21.04 6.92
CA ARG A 79 -13.80 20.72 7.12
C ARG A 79 -13.69 19.65 8.20
N TRP A 80 -12.96 18.59 7.89
CA TRP A 80 -12.75 17.49 8.81
C TRP A 80 -11.31 16.98 8.76
N ASP A 81 -10.76 16.73 9.94
CA ASP A 81 -9.42 16.19 10.14
C ASP A 81 -9.49 14.95 11.03
N GLY A 82 -8.67 13.96 10.69
CA GLY A 82 -8.60 12.73 11.46
C GLY A 82 -7.69 11.70 10.81
N TYR A 83 -8.07 10.45 10.96
CA TYR A 83 -7.32 9.31 10.45
C TYR A 83 -8.25 8.37 9.70
N ILE A 84 -7.76 7.88 8.57
CA ILE A 84 -8.33 6.71 7.92
C ILE A 84 -7.43 5.51 8.20
N VAL A 85 -8.07 4.42 8.62
CA VAL A 85 -7.42 3.16 8.94
C VAL A 85 -7.99 2.10 8.03
N LEU A 86 -7.13 1.49 7.24
CA LEU A 86 -7.47 0.41 6.34
C LEU A 86 -6.91 -0.91 6.89
N LEU A 87 -7.76 -1.93 6.94
CA LEU A 87 -7.32 -3.30 7.14
C LEU A 87 -7.12 -3.92 5.76
N GLN A 88 -5.92 -4.43 5.50
CA GLN A 88 -5.53 -4.93 4.20
C GLN A 88 -5.00 -6.35 4.30
N GLN A 89 -5.49 -7.21 3.42
CA GLN A 89 -4.94 -8.54 3.23
C GLN A 89 -3.80 -8.47 2.20
N PRO A 90 -2.58 -8.91 2.53
CA PRO A 90 -1.53 -9.07 1.54
C PRO A 90 -1.91 -10.18 0.55
N VAL A 91 -1.68 -9.93 -0.74
CA VAL A 91 -1.90 -10.88 -1.82
C VAL A 91 -0.61 -10.98 -2.62
N PHE A 92 0.05 -12.13 -2.51
CA PHE A 92 1.31 -12.40 -3.16
C PHE A 92 1.11 -13.21 -4.45
N ASP A 93 1.69 -12.71 -5.53
CA ASP A 93 1.83 -13.41 -6.80
C ASP A 93 3.23 -14.02 -6.86
N GLY A 94 3.28 -15.33 -6.64
CA GLY A 94 4.52 -16.10 -6.60
C GLY A 94 5.20 -16.32 -7.95
N GLU A 95 4.50 -16.07 -9.06
CA GLU A 95 5.08 -16.17 -10.41
C GLU A 95 5.83 -14.89 -10.76
N ASN A 96 5.20 -13.73 -10.54
CA ASN A 96 5.79 -12.43 -10.85
C ASN A 96 6.55 -11.80 -9.68
N PHE A 97 6.62 -12.49 -8.53
CA PHE A 97 7.15 -11.97 -7.28
C PHE A 97 6.57 -10.60 -6.94
N SER A 98 5.25 -10.47 -7.02
CA SER A 98 4.54 -9.20 -6.87
C SER A 98 3.65 -9.23 -5.64
N LEU A 99 3.82 -8.26 -4.74
CA LEU A 99 2.98 -8.10 -3.56
C LEU A 99 1.96 -6.98 -3.80
N SER A 100 0.69 -7.28 -3.57
CA SER A 100 -0.42 -6.34 -3.63
C SER A 100 -1.26 -6.42 -2.36
N PHE A 101 -2.21 -5.48 -2.21
CA PHE A 101 -2.99 -5.34 -1.00
C PHE A 101 -4.48 -5.22 -1.31
N ARG A 102 -5.28 -6.12 -0.74
CA ARG A 102 -6.74 -6.05 -0.82
C ARG A 102 -7.28 -5.42 0.46
N THR A 103 -7.88 -4.24 0.37
CA THR A 103 -8.58 -3.62 1.51
C THR A 103 -9.85 -4.42 1.83
N VAL A 104 -9.97 -4.88 3.07
CA VAL A 104 -11.09 -5.69 3.57
C VAL A 104 -11.99 -4.91 4.53
N ASP A 105 -11.47 -3.89 5.19
CA ASP A 105 -12.21 -3.02 6.09
C ASP A 105 -11.58 -1.62 6.12
N SER A 106 -12.38 -0.61 6.49
CA SER A 106 -11.95 0.77 6.62
C SER A 106 -12.69 1.47 7.75
N LYS A 107 -11.95 2.20 8.58
CA LYS A 107 -12.51 2.96 9.70
C LYS A 107 -11.96 4.38 9.72
N LEU A 108 -12.79 5.31 10.17
CA LEU A 108 -12.39 6.68 10.43
C LEU A 108 -12.26 6.90 11.94
N TYR A 109 -11.27 7.72 12.30
CA TYR A 109 -11.08 8.19 13.66
C TYR A 109 -10.89 9.70 13.65
N SER A 110 -11.39 10.40 14.66
CA SER A 110 -11.08 11.81 14.89
C SER A 110 -9.62 11.98 15.33
N LEU A 111 -9.16 13.23 15.46
CA LEU A 111 -7.83 13.55 15.99
C LEU A 111 -7.62 13.01 17.41
N GLU A 112 -8.68 12.93 18.21
CA GLU A 112 -8.69 12.35 19.56
C GLU A 112 -8.77 10.81 19.57
N ARG A 113 -8.59 10.16 18.40
CA ARG A 113 -8.63 8.70 18.22
C ARG A 113 -9.99 8.05 18.56
N LYS A 114 -11.08 8.82 18.54
CA LYS A 114 -12.44 8.29 18.70
C LYS A 114 -13.00 7.84 17.35
N PRO A 115 -13.79 6.75 17.26
CA PRO A 115 -14.48 6.39 16.04
C PRO A 115 -15.28 7.56 15.49
N ALA A 116 -15.18 7.80 14.18
CA ALA A 116 -15.84 8.89 13.50
C ALA A 116 -16.62 8.39 12.28
N ALA A 117 -17.58 9.19 11.84
CA ALA A 117 -18.30 9.00 10.60
C ALA A 117 -18.38 10.33 9.84
N LEU A 118 -18.33 10.27 8.52
CA LEU A 118 -18.53 11.41 7.64
C LEU A 118 -19.86 11.27 6.90
N ALA A 119 -20.45 12.40 6.52
CA ALA A 119 -21.65 12.42 5.69
C ALA A 119 -21.43 11.60 4.41
N GLY A 120 -22.48 10.91 3.94
CA GLY A 120 -22.35 9.88 2.90
C GLY A 120 -21.67 10.35 1.61
N LEU A 121 -21.89 11.60 1.17
CA LEU A 121 -21.22 12.16 -0.01
C LEU A 121 -19.72 12.40 0.22
N ALA A 122 -19.34 12.98 1.36
CA ALA A 122 -17.94 13.16 1.72
C ALA A 122 -17.21 11.82 1.85
N TRP A 123 -17.86 10.82 2.46
CA TRP A 123 -17.30 9.47 2.53
C TRP A 123 -17.12 8.82 1.14
N LYS A 124 -18.14 8.91 0.27
CA LYS A 124 -18.04 8.41 -1.11
C LYS A 124 -16.89 9.06 -1.89
N PHE A 125 -16.70 10.38 -1.74
CA PHE A 125 -15.59 11.10 -2.36
C PHE A 125 -14.22 10.61 -1.86
N ILE A 126 -14.08 10.37 -0.56
CA ILE A 126 -12.86 9.80 0.02
C ILE A 126 -12.59 8.41 -0.57
N GLN A 127 -13.60 7.56 -0.64
CA GLN A 127 -13.47 6.20 -1.20
C GLN A 127 -13.08 6.23 -2.68
N SER A 128 -13.72 7.07 -3.50
CA SER A 128 -13.42 7.19 -4.93
C SER A 128 -12.05 7.80 -5.20
N SER A 129 -11.56 8.66 -4.31
CA SER A 129 -10.25 9.31 -4.44
C SER A 129 -9.09 8.41 -3.99
N ILE A 130 -9.23 7.78 -2.81
CA ILE A 130 -8.13 7.05 -2.16
C ILE A 130 -8.03 5.61 -2.66
N TYR A 131 -9.14 4.87 -2.71
CA TYR A 131 -9.07 3.42 -2.92
C TYR A 131 -8.50 3.03 -4.28
N PRO A 132 -8.84 3.68 -5.41
CA PRO A 132 -8.24 3.35 -6.70
C PRO A 132 -6.72 3.55 -6.72
N ARG A 133 -6.21 4.56 -5.99
CA ARG A 133 -4.77 4.80 -5.90
C ARG A 133 -4.06 3.71 -5.12
N LEU A 134 -4.63 3.32 -3.97
CA LEU A 134 -4.07 2.24 -3.15
C LEU A 134 -4.17 0.87 -3.81
N LYS A 135 -5.25 0.59 -4.55
CA LYS A 135 -5.40 -0.67 -5.32
C LYS A 135 -4.33 -0.86 -6.40
N ARG A 136 -3.73 0.23 -6.89
CA ARG A 136 -2.64 0.16 -7.88
C ARG A 136 -1.27 -0.10 -7.26
N VAL A 137 -1.15 -0.04 -5.94
CA VAL A 137 0.12 -0.30 -5.26
C VAL A 137 0.50 -1.75 -5.46
N ARG A 138 1.61 -1.95 -6.15
CA ARG A 138 2.27 -3.23 -6.32
C ARG A 138 3.73 -3.05 -5.95
N ILE A 139 4.22 -3.97 -5.14
CA ILE A 139 5.63 -4.02 -4.73
C ILE A 139 6.26 -5.19 -5.46
N SER A 140 7.16 -4.89 -6.37
CA SER A 140 7.96 -5.93 -7.03
C SER A 140 9.04 -6.41 -6.07
N LEU A 141 9.02 -7.70 -5.78
CA LEU A 141 10.05 -8.44 -5.07
C LEU A 141 11.02 -9.12 -6.06
N ALA A 142 10.87 -8.90 -7.36
CA ALA A 142 11.79 -9.40 -8.36
C ALA A 142 13.23 -8.87 -8.17
N PRO A 143 13.49 -7.58 -7.84
CA PRO A 143 14.85 -7.10 -7.58
C PRO A 143 15.58 -7.83 -6.43
N PRO A 144 15.01 -7.96 -5.20
CA PRO A 144 15.67 -8.70 -4.14
C PRO A 144 15.84 -10.20 -4.47
N VAL A 145 14.90 -10.80 -5.20
CA VAL A 145 15.02 -12.20 -5.66
C VAL A 145 16.15 -12.35 -6.69
N ALA A 146 16.29 -11.42 -7.63
CA ALA A 146 17.40 -11.43 -8.59
C ALA A 146 18.76 -11.29 -7.88
N ASN A 147 18.85 -10.42 -6.87
CA ASN A 147 20.05 -10.28 -6.06
C ASN A 147 20.40 -11.57 -5.31
N LEU A 148 19.40 -12.25 -4.74
CA LEU A 148 19.60 -13.55 -4.11
C LEU A 148 20.09 -14.60 -5.12
N LYS A 149 19.48 -14.68 -6.31
CA LYS A 149 19.95 -15.59 -7.38
C LYS A 149 21.41 -15.33 -7.75
N ASN A 150 21.79 -14.06 -7.90
CA ASN A 150 23.16 -13.67 -8.22
C ASN A 150 24.15 -14.05 -7.12
N PHE A 151 23.76 -13.89 -5.85
CA PHE A 151 24.55 -14.31 -4.70
C PHE A 151 24.69 -15.84 -4.61
N LEU A 152 23.62 -16.58 -4.87
CA LEU A 152 23.59 -18.04 -4.77
C LEU A 152 24.34 -18.74 -5.91
N ARG A 153 24.34 -18.18 -7.12
CA ARG A 153 24.95 -18.78 -8.33
C ARG A 153 26.40 -19.28 -8.12
N PRO A 154 27.33 -18.51 -7.54
CA PRO A 154 28.71 -18.98 -7.30
C PRO A 154 28.83 -20.06 -6.21
N LEU A 155 27.82 -20.26 -5.35
CA LEU A 155 27.86 -21.24 -4.26
C LEU A 155 27.58 -22.68 -4.70
N PHE A 156 27.21 -22.89 -5.97
CA PHE A 156 26.91 -24.22 -6.54
C PHE A 156 27.90 -24.64 -7.64
N PRO A 157 29.23 -24.72 -7.36
CA PRO A 157 30.23 -25.03 -8.37
C PRO A 157 30.18 -26.48 -8.88
N HIS A 158 29.56 -27.40 -8.13
CA HIS A 158 29.46 -28.83 -8.49
C HIS A 158 28.25 -29.16 -9.39
N LEU A 159 27.33 -28.22 -9.58
CA LEU A 159 26.26 -28.33 -10.56
C LEU A 159 26.73 -27.71 -11.87
N SER A 160 26.43 -28.33 -13.01
CA SER A 160 26.67 -27.69 -14.31
C SER A 160 25.93 -26.34 -14.34
N ALA A 161 26.49 -25.34 -15.03
CA ALA A 161 25.88 -24.00 -15.10
C ALA A 161 24.40 -24.04 -15.50
N GLN A 162 24.03 -25.01 -16.36
CA GLN A 162 22.67 -25.24 -16.80
C GLN A 162 21.77 -25.83 -15.70
N ALA A 163 22.28 -26.73 -14.85
CA ALA A 163 21.56 -27.26 -13.70
C ALA A 163 21.37 -26.20 -12.60
N THR A 164 22.38 -25.38 -12.34
CA THR A 164 22.31 -24.25 -11.40
C THR A 164 21.25 -23.24 -11.83
N ASN A 165 21.23 -22.85 -13.11
CA ASN A 165 20.22 -21.92 -13.62
C ASN A 165 18.80 -22.51 -13.51
N ARG A 166 18.59 -23.79 -13.88
CA ARG A 166 17.28 -24.44 -13.72
C ARG A 166 16.80 -24.50 -12.28
N MET A 167 17.71 -24.72 -11.32
CA MET A 167 17.38 -24.69 -9.89
C MET A 167 17.03 -23.26 -9.43
N LEU A 168 17.82 -22.25 -9.81
CA LEU A 168 17.55 -20.86 -9.43
C LEU A 168 16.27 -20.33 -10.08
N ASP A 169 15.94 -20.78 -11.29
CA ASP A 169 14.72 -20.39 -12.00
C ASP A 169 13.48 -21.12 -11.52
N SER A 170 13.64 -22.25 -10.81
CA SER A 170 12.52 -22.91 -10.13
C SER A 170 12.17 -22.29 -8.77
N LEU A 171 12.95 -21.31 -8.28
CA LEU A 171 12.60 -20.55 -7.09
C LEU A 171 11.26 -19.85 -7.30
N ARG A 172 10.34 -20.07 -6.37
CA ARG A 172 9.04 -19.41 -6.27
C ARG A 172 8.85 -18.94 -4.83
N GLY A 173 8.14 -17.85 -4.61
CA GLY A 173 7.83 -17.44 -3.24
C GLY A 173 6.81 -18.40 -2.61
N GLY A 174 6.90 -18.58 -1.28
CA GLY A 174 5.94 -19.39 -0.53
C GLY A 174 4.55 -18.77 -0.50
N GLU A 175 3.53 -19.62 -0.39
CA GLU A 175 2.12 -19.21 -0.17
C GLU A 175 1.90 -18.56 1.20
#